data_AF-A0A8T0W5F2-F1
#
_entry.id   AF-A0A8T0W5F2-F1
#
_cell.length_a   1.000
_cell.length_b   1.000
_cell.length_c   1.000
_cell.angle_alpha   90.00
_cell.angle_beta   90.00
_cell.angle_gamma   90.00
#
_symmetry.space_group_name_H-M   'P 1'
#
loop_
_entity.id
_entity.type
_entity.pdbx_description
1 polymer ?
#
loop_
_entity_poly.entity_id
_entity_poly.type
_entity_poly.pdbx_seq_one_letter_code
_entity_poly.pdbx_strand_id
1 'polypeptide(L)'
;MLDEFGLQYICATADRFFKAATALAAMVNALAEQPSARLLKHVVRCYLRLTDNPRARDALQICLPQALKDGTFDHCLQDDPATMCCLQQLLDNLGAPGGGGGPAAAGGGARHYPGAGPAAGGSRGGGSSTPAGAGPSRAPWM
;
A
#
# COMPACT_ATOMS: atom_id res chain seq x y z
N MET A 1 10.94 4.87 -9.98
CA MET A 1 9.97 4.36 -9.00
C MET A 1 9.90 5.38 -7.88
N LEU A 2 8.70 5.67 -7.37
CA LEU A 2 8.51 6.57 -6.23
C LEU A 2 9.37 6.12 -5.05
N ASP A 3 10.27 7.00 -4.62
CA ASP A 3 11.09 6.83 -3.42
C ASP A 3 10.23 7.00 -2.16
N GLU A 4 10.62 6.38 -1.06
CA GLU A 4 9.91 6.41 0.23
C GLU A 4 9.66 7.86 0.72
N PHE A 5 10.62 8.75 0.52
CA PHE A 5 10.47 10.18 0.85
C PHE A 5 9.51 10.90 -0.10
N GLY A 6 9.55 10.55 -1.40
CA GLY A 6 8.66 11.14 -2.42
C GLY A 6 7.20 10.77 -2.19
N LEU A 7 6.94 9.53 -1.79
CA LEU A 7 5.61 9.06 -1.43
C LEU A 7 5.06 9.82 -0.21
N GLN A 8 5.88 9.97 0.84
CA GLN A 8 5.48 10.69 2.04
C GLN A 8 5.17 12.16 1.74
N TYR A 9 5.91 12.80 0.83
CA TYR A 9 5.65 14.17 0.38
C TYR A 9 4.33 14.32 -0.39
N ILE A 10 3.97 13.33 -1.22
CA ILE A 10 2.70 13.32 -1.97
C ILE A 10 1.53 13.09 -1.02
N CYS A 11 1.66 12.15 -0.08
CA CYS A 11 0.64 11.86 0.93
C CYS A 11 0.60 12.88 2.09
N ALA A 12 1.48 13.88 2.10
CA ALA A 12 1.51 14.92 3.12
C ALA A 12 0.27 15.82 3.07
N THR A 13 -0.25 16.10 1.87
CA THR A 13 -1.44 16.93 1.67
C THR A 13 -2.41 16.30 0.67
N ALA A 14 -3.70 16.55 0.88
CA ALA A 14 -4.75 16.02 0.01
C ALA A 14 -4.61 16.52 -1.45
N ASP A 15 -4.26 17.79 -1.67
CA ASP A 15 -4.08 18.36 -3.01
C ASP A 15 -3.01 17.62 -3.84
N ARG A 16 -1.86 17.31 -3.22
CA ARG A 16 -0.77 16.60 -3.90
C ARG A 16 -1.16 15.17 -4.21
N PHE A 17 -1.80 14.50 -3.26
CA PHE A 17 -2.32 13.15 -3.48
C PHE A 17 -3.34 13.14 -4.62
N PHE A 18 -4.31 14.06 -4.62
CA PHE A 18 -5.36 14.10 -5.64
C PHE A 18 -4.77 14.34 -7.03
N LYS A 19 -3.82 15.27 -7.17
CA LYS A 19 -3.09 15.50 -8.42
C LYS A 19 -2.40 14.23 -8.93
N ALA A 20 -1.70 13.52 -8.05
CA ALA A 20 -1.04 12.27 -8.40
C ALA A 20 -2.05 11.16 -8.77
N ALA A 21 -3.13 11.02 -8.00
CA ALA A 21 -4.19 10.04 -8.24
C ALA A 21 -4.92 10.30 -9.56
N THR A 22 -5.25 11.55 -9.87
CA THR A 22 -5.87 11.94 -11.15
C THR A 22 -4.93 11.69 -12.33
N ALA A 23 -3.65 12.00 -12.20
CA ALA A 23 -2.66 11.70 -13.24
C ALA A 23 -2.53 10.19 -13.49
N LEU A 24 -2.52 9.38 -12.42
CA LEU A 24 -2.55 7.92 -12.52
C LEU A 24 -3.84 7.43 -13.19
N ALA A 25 -5.01 7.97 -12.83
CA ALA A 25 -6.28 7.61 -13.45
C ALA A 25 -6.32 7.95 -14.94
N ALA A 26 -5.80 9.13 -15.33
CA ALA A 26 -5.68 9.52 -16.74
C ALA A 26 -4.76 8.57 -17.52
N MET A 27 -3.64 8.17 -16.91
CA MET A 27 -2.74 7.16 -17.49
C MET A 27 -3.42 5.81 -17.64
N VAL A 28 -4.21 5.36 -16.67
CA VAL A 28 -5.00 4.12 -16.76
C VAL A 28 -6.01 4.21 -17.90
N ASN A 29 -6.70 5.35 -18.05
CA ASN A 29 -7.66 5.52 -19.13
C ASN A 29 -6.98 5.46 -20.51
N ALA A 30 -5.81 6.10 -20.66
CA ALA A 30 -5.01 6.00 -21.89
C ALA A 30 -4.52 4.56 -22.15
N LEU A 31 -4.20 3.80 -21.09
CA LEU A 31 -3.85 2.38 -21.23
C LEU A 31 -5.02 1.52 -21.71
N ALA A 32 -6.27 1.90 -21.42
CA ALA A 32 -7.45 1.17 -21.89
C ALA A 32 -7.60 1.26 -23.41
N GLU A 33 -7.25 2.41 -24.00
CA GLU A 33 -7.21 2.57 -25.46
C GLU A 33 -5.95 1.97 -26.07
N GLN A 34 -4.81 2.10 -25.39
CA GLN A 34 -3.51 1.66 -25.90
C GLN A 34 -2.76 0.83 -24.84
N PRO A 35 -2.98 -0.50 -24.82
CA PRO A 35 -2.45 -1.36 -23.77
C PRO A 35 -0.92 -1.44 -23.81
N SER A 36 -0.27 -1.10 -22.69
CA SER A 36 1.18 -1.18 -22.53
C SER A 36 1.55 -1.87 -21.22
N ALA A 37 2.08 -3.09 -21.33
CA ALA A 37 2.47 -3.93 -20.18
C ALA A 37 3.52 -3.24 -19.28
N ARG A 38 4.47 -2.51 -19.89
CA ARG A 38 5.54 -1.81 -19.16
C ARG A 38 5.00 -0.68 -18.28
N LEU A 39 4.06 0.10 -18.82
CA LEU A 39 3.44 1.21 -18.08
C LEU A 39 2.48 0.68 -17.02
N LEU A 40 1.65 -0.31 -17.37
CA LEU A 40 0.72 -0.94 -16.44
C LEU A 40 1.44 -1.45 -15.19
N LYS A 41 2.55 -2.16 -15.37
CA LYS A 41 3.40 -2.63 -14.26
C LYS A 41 3.88 -1.50 -13.35
N HIS A 42 4.21 -0.34 -13.91
CA HIS A 42 4.62 0.81 -13.13
C HIS A 42 3.44 1.43 -12.37
N VAL A 43 2.30 1.60 -13.03
CA VAL A 43 1.09 2.17 -12.46
C VAL A 43 0.57 1.33 -11.30
N VAL A 44 0.47 0.00 -11.47
CA VAL A 44 0.06 -0.93 -10.41
C VAL A 44 1.01 -0.82 -9.21
N ARG A 45 2.33 -0.78 -9.44
CA ARG A 45 3.31 -0.59 -8.37
C ARG A 45 3.18 0.77 -7.67
N CYS A 46 2.87 1.84 -8.41
CA CYS A 46 2.63 3.17 -7.83
C CYS A 46 1.40 3.16 -6.92
N TYR A 47 0.29 2.55 -7.35
CA TYR A 47 -0.90 2.41 -6.51
C TYR A 47 -0.64 1.57 -5.27
N LEU A 48 0.08 0.45 -5.40
CA LEU A 48 0.43 -0.39 -4.25
C LEU A 48 1.22 0.40 -3.20
N ARG A 49 2.21 1.19 -3.64
CA ARG A 49 2.96 2.08 -2.74
C ARG A 49 2.08 3.15 -2.10
N LEU A 50 1.13 3.73 -2.84
CA LEU A 50 0.18 4.67 -2.25
C LEU A 50 -0.68 4.03 -1.14
N THR A 51 -0.97 2.73 -1.23
CA THR A 51 -1.71 2.02 -0.15
C THR A 51 -0.89 1.73 1.10
N ASP A 52 0.44 1.88 1.09
CA ASP A 52 1.26 1.81 2.30
C ASP A 52 0.88 2.94 3.30
N ASN A 53 0.21 4.00 2.84
CA ASN A 53 -0.33 5.05 3.69
C ASN A 53 -1.85 4.88 3.88
N PRO A 54 -2.35 4.70 5.12
CA PRO A 54 -3.77 4.47 5.38
C PRO A 54 -4.67 5.63 4.90
N ARG A 55 -4.15 6.87 4.92
CA ARG A 55 -4.91 8.04 4.44
C ARG A 55 -5.13 8.02 2.93
N ALA A 56 -4.10 7.61 2.20
CA ALA A 56 -4.14 7.48 0.75
C ALA A 56 -4.98 6.27 0.34
N ARG A 57 -4.94 5.18 1.11
CA ARG A 57 -5.81 4.01 0.94
C ARG A 57 -7.30 4.40 0.95
N ASP A 58 -7.75 5.15 1.95
CA ASP A 58 -9.14 5.59 2.05
C ASP A 58 -9.56 6.45 0.83
N ALA A 59 -8.70 7.38 0.42
CA ALA A 59 -8.96 8.20 -0.77
C ALA A 59 -8.92 7.39 -2.08
N LEU A 60 -8.04 6.40 -2.18
CA LEU A 60 -7.95 5.51 -3.33
C LEU A 60 -9.22 4.67 -3.51
N GLN A 61 -9.91 4.27 -2.44
CA GLN A 61 -11.18 3.53 -2.57
C GLN A 61 -12.21 4.28 -3.43
N ILE A 62 -12.21 5.61 -3.35
CA ILE A 62 -13.15 6.51 -4.03
C ILE A 62 -12.63 6.87 -5.43
N CYS A 63 -11.32 7.05 -5.58
CA CYS A 63 -10.72 7.55 -6.82
C CYS A 63 -10.15 6.46 -7.75
N LEU A 64 -10.26 5.17 -7.40
CA LEU A 64 -9.71 4.09 -8.23
C LEU A 64 -10.53 3.93 -9.53
N PRO A 65 -9.90 4.01 -10.72
CA PRO A 65 -10.60 3.81 -11.98
C PRO A 65 -11.18 2.39 -12.09
N GLN A 66 -12.41 2.28 -12.59
CA GLN A 66 -13.10 0.99 -12.75
C GLN A 66 -12.37 0.04 -13.70
N ALA A 67 -11.62 0.54 -14.68
CA ALA A 67 -10.81 -0.28 -15.59
C ALA A 67 -9.77 -1.18 -14.87
N LEU A 68 -9.29 -0.75 -13.68
CA LEU A 68 -8.41 -1.60 -12.86
C LEU A 68 -9.18 -2.65 -12.04
N LYS A 69 -10.48 -2.45 -11.79
CA LYS A 69 -11.36 -3.39 -11.07
C LYS A 69 -12.02 -4.40 -12.00
N ASP A 70 -12.37 -3.98 -13.21
CA ASP A 70 -13.15 -4.77 -14.17
C ASP A 70 -12.31 -5.81 -14.95
N GLY A 71 -11.00 -5.84 -14.73
CA GLY A 71 -10.11 -6.75 -15.45
C GLY A 71 -9.89 -6.36 -16.91
N THR A 72 -10.09 -5.09 -17.28
CA THR A 72 -9.85 -4.61 -18.66
C THR A 72 -8.41 -4.88 -19.13
N PHE A 73 -7.47 -4.99 -18.19
CA PHE A 73 -6.05 -5.26 -18.45
C PHE A 73 -5.63 -6.72 -18.24
N ASP A 74 -6.56 -7.64 -17.98
CA ASP A 74 -6.24 -9.04 -17.65
C ASP A 74 -5.36 -9.70 -18.73
N HIS A 75 -5.63 -9.40 -20.00
CA HIS A 75 -4.84 -9.91 -21.13
C HIS A 75 -3.38 -9.43 -21.12
N CYS A 76 -3.11 -8.21 -20.65
CA CYS A 76 -1.75 -7.69 -20.47
C CYS A 76 -1.07 -8.23 -19.21
N LEU A 77 -1.85 -8.57 -18.20
CA LEU A 77 -1.36 -9.04 -16.91
C LEU A 77 -1.11 -10.56 -16.88
N GLN A 78 -1.75 -11.32 -17.77
CA GLN A 78 -1.55 -12.76 -17.91
C GLN A 78 -0.08 -13.13 -18.17
N ASP A 79 0.64 -12.28 -18.91
CA ASP A 79 2.07 -12.47 -19.22
C ASP A 79 2.99 -12.10 -18.03
N ASP A 80 2.46 -11.39 -17.03
CA ASP A 80 3.22 -10.89 -15.88
C ASP A 80 2.53 -11.23 -14.54
N PRO A 81 2.69 -12.48 -14.05
CA PRO A 81 2.04 -12.94 -12.83
C PRO A 81 2.43 -12.13 -11.59
N ALA A 82 3.62 -11.53 -11.57
CA ALA A 82 4.04 -10.65 -10.48
C ALA A 82 3.17 -9.38 -10.40
N THR A 83 2.77 -8.84 -11.55
CA THR A 83 1.88 -7.67 -11.61
C THR A 83 0.45 -8.04 -11.23
N MET A 84 -0.03 -9.21 -11.63
CA MET A 84 -1.30 -9.78 -11.13
C MET A 84 -1.33 -9.88 -9.61
N CYS A 85 -0.29 -10.47 -9.00
CA CYS A 85 -0.19 -10.55 -7.54
C CYS A 85 -0.17 -9.16 -6.88
N CYS A 86 0.51 -8.18 -7.47
CA CYS A 86 0.52 -6.80 -6.95
C CYS A 86 -0.86 -6.15 -7.04
N LEU A 87 -1.60 -6.36 -8.13
CA LEU A 87 -2.95 -5.83 -8.31
C LEU A 87 -3.91 -6.46 -7.30
N GLN A 88 -3.84 -7.78 -7.12
CA GLN A 88 -4.62 -8.49 -6.12
C GLN A 88 -4.33 -7.94 -4.72
N GLN A 89 -3.05 -7.81 -4.35
CA GLN A 89 -2.67 -7.23 -3.06
C GLN A 89 -3.12 -5.77 -2.89
N LEU A 90 -3.13 -4.98 -3.96
CA LEU A 90 -3.71 -3.63 -3.94
C LEU A 90 -5.21 -3.67 -3.62
N LEU A 91 -5.96 -4.57 -4.27
CA LEU A 91 -7.40 -4.71 -4.03
C LEU A 91 -7.68 -5.24 -2.61
N ASP A 92 -6.91 -6.18 -2.10
CA ASP A 92 -7.00 -6.64 -0.70
C ASP A 92 -6.66 -5.50 0.28
N ASN A 93 -5.62 -4.71 -0.02
CA ASN A 93 -5.28 -3.50 0.71
C ASN A 93 -6.32 -2.39 0.58
N LEU A 94 -7.30 -2.48 -0.30
CA LEU A 94 -8.42 -1.53 -0.36
C LEU A 94 -9.70 -2.15 0.20
N GLY A 95 -9.86 -3.46 0.08
CA GLY A 95 -11.06 -4.20 0.48
C GLY A 95 -11.10 -4.59 1.95
N ALA A 96 -9.95 -4.69 2.64
CA ALA A 96 -9.98 -5.02 4.07
C ALA A 96 -10.53 -3.81 4.88
N PRO A 97 -11.70 -3.88 5.52
CA PRO A 97 -12.08 -2.89 6.52
C PRO A 97 -11.05 -2.97 7.65
N GLY A 98 -10.47 -1.84 8.05
CA GLY A 98 -9.38 -1.78 9.03
C GLY A 98 -9.67 -2.65 10.26
N GLY A 99 -8.93 -3.75 10.40
CA GLY A 99 -9.09 -4.66 11.53
C GLY A 99 -8.46 -6.02 11.26
N GLY A 100 -7.18 -6.17 11.60
CA GLY A 100 -6.53 -7.47 11.73
C GLY A 100 -5.53 -7.76 10.62
N GLY A 101 -4.25 -7.58 10.96
CA GLY A 101 -3.17 -8.17 10.18
C GLY A 101 -3.32 -9.69 10.13
N GLY A 102 -3.24 -10.24 8.93
CA GLY A 102 -2.85 -11.62 8.69
C GLY A 102 -1.80 -11.59 7.57
N PRO A 103 -0.58 -12.10 7.79
CA PRO A 103 0.44 -12.06 6.75
C PRO A 103 0.04 -12.97 5.60
N ALA A 104 0.27 -12.47 4.39
CA ALA A 104 0.40 -13.28 3.19
C ALA A 104 1.41 -14.41 3.45
N ALA A 105 0.93 -15.65 3.41
CA ALA A 105 1.78 -16.83 3.37
C ALA A 105 1.24 -17.77 2.30
N ALA A 106 1.58 -17.46 1.05
CA ALA A 106 1.59 -18.44 -0.03
C ALA A 106 3.00 -19.06 -0.10
N GLY A 107 3.09 -20.37 0.11
CA GLY A 107 4.11 -21.22 -0.52
C GLY A 107 5.35 -21.62 0.30
N GLY A 108 5.29 -22.80 0.93
CA GLY A 108 6.27 -23.89 0.78
C GLY A 108 7.68 -23.77 1.40
N GLY A 109 8.01 -24.69 2.32
CA GLY A 109 9.39 -25.13 2.56
C GLY A 109 9.75 -25.37 4.02
N ALA A 110 9.62 -26.61 4.48
CA ALA A 110 10.12 -27.06 5.78
C ALA A 110 11.64 -26.94 5.90
N ARG A 111 12.14 -26.20 6.88
CA ARG A 111 13.49 -26.43 7.43
C ARG A 111 13.48 -26.31 8.96
N HIS A 112 13.48 -27.49 9.55
CA HIS A 112 13.77 -27.81 10.94
C HIS A 112 15.20 -27.36 11.29
N TYR A 113 15.37 -26.64 12.40
CA TYR A 113 16.63 -26.59 13.14
C TYR A 113 16.34 -26.49 14.64
N PRO A 114 16.86 -27.40 15.48
CA PRO A 114 16.65 -27.39 16.91
C PRO A 114 17.77 -26.62 17.63
N GLY A 115 17.45 -26.10 18.82
CA GLY A 115 18.34 -26.26 19.98
C GLY A 115 18.86 -25.01 20.69
N ALA A 116 18.38 -24.88 21.93
CA ALA A 116 19.14 -24.60 23.16
C ALA A 116 19.46 -23.15 23.59
N GLY A 117 18.69 -22.71 24.61
CA GLY A 117 19.26 -22.48 25.96
C GLY A 117 19.41 -21.03 26.46
N PRO A 118 19.37 -20.79 27.79
CA PRO A 118 18.78 -19.58 28.39
C PRO A 118 19.75 -18.72 29.24
N ALA A 119 19.38 -17.46 29.54
CA ALA A 119 19.91 -16.67 30.67
C ALA A 119 18.94 -15.50 30.98
N ALA A 120 18.35 -15.44 32.20
CA ALA A 120 18.65 -14.49 33.29
C ALA A 120 18.55 -13.00 32.88
N GLY A 121 17.89 -12.05 33.57
CA GLY A 121 17.30 -11.93 34.91
C GLY A 121 17.18 -10.42 35.23
N GLY A 122 16.36 -10.04 36.22
CA GLY A 122 16.33 -8.69 36.83
C GLY A 122 15.21 -7.77 36.31
N SER A 123 14.11 -7.57 37.04
CA SER A 123 13.88 -6.68 38.21
C SER A 123 13.88 -5.16 37.94
N ARG A 124 12.65 -4.62 38.01
CA ARG A 124 12.18 -3.46 38.82
C ARG A 124 12.61 -2.03 38.46
N GLY A 125 11.60 -1.15 38.50
CA GLY A 125 11.66 0.33 38.56
C GLY A 125 10.96 0.95 37.35
N GLY A 126 9.93 1.80 37.42
CA GLY A 126 9.45 2.69 38.48
C GLY A 126 9.53 4.15 37.96
N GLY A 127 8.40 4.84 37.84
CA GLY A 127 8.29 6.28 37.55
C GLY A 127 7.67 6.59 36.17
N SER A 128 6.39 6.93 36.05
CA SER A 128 5.72 8.20 36.39
C SER A 128 5.94 9.34 35.36
N SER A 129 4.83 9.71 34.71
CA SER A 129 4.42 11.09 34.40
C SER A 129 5.15 11.86 33.30
N THR A 130 4.49 12.04 32.15
CA THR A 130 3.80 13.30 31.74
C THR A 130 3.46 13.29 30.24
N PRO A 131 2.24 13.67 29.83
CA PRO A 131 1.90 13.92 28.44
C PRO A 131 1.93 15.43 28.16
N ALA A 132 2.86 15.92 27.34
CA ALA A 132 2.79 17.27 26.77
C ALA A 132 3.71 17.40 25.56
N GLY A 133 3.12 17.26 24.38
CA GLY A 133 3.78 17.48 23.10
C GLY A 133 2.74 17.73 22.03
N ALA A 134 2.12 18.91 22.09
CA ALA A 134 1.23 19.40 21.05
C ALA A 134 1.99 19.49 19.72
N GLY A 135 1.77 18.49 18.86
CA GLY A 135 2.10 18.51 17.44
C GLY A 135 0.86 18.90 16.62
N PRO A 136 1.05 19.51 15.44
CA PRO A 136 0.09 20.40 14.81
C PRO A 136 -1.21 19.71 14.46
N SER A 137 -2.32 20.45 14.61
CA SER A 137 -3.66 20.13 14.12
C SER A 137 -3.62 19.34 12.82
N ARG A 138 -3.68 18.01 12.94
CA ARG A 138 -3.98 17.13 11.83
C ARG A 138 -5.45 17.35 11.55
N ALA A 139 -5.75 18.34 10.71
CA ALA A 139 -7.04 18.41 10.04
C ALA A 139 -7.34 17.00 9.50
N PRO A 140 -8.38 16.31 9.99
CA PRO A 140 -8.96 15.25 9.20
C PRO A 140 -9.47 15.96 7.96
N TRP A 141 -9.17 15.39 6.80
CA TRP A 141 -9.66 15.84 5.52
C TRP A 141 -11.15 15.48 5.46
N MET A 142 -11.95 16.23 6.23
CA MET A 142 -13.41 16.33 6.23
C MET A 142 -13.79 17.78 6.47
#